data_AF-A0A1B6FVD2-F1
#
_entry.id   AF-A0A1B6FVD2-F1
#
_cell.length_a   1.000
_cell.length_b   1.000
_cell.length_c   1.000
_cell.angle_alpha   90.00
_cell.angle_beta   90.00
_cell.angle_gamma   90.00
#
_symmetry.space_group_name_H-M   'P 1'
#
loop_
_entity.id
_entity.type
_entity.pdbx_description
1 polymer ?
#
loop_
_entity_poly.entity_id
_entity_poly.type
_entity_poly.pdbx_seq_one_letter_code
_entity_poly.pdbx_strand_id
1 'polypeptide(L)'
;HSKTRKVTKGAQEKAKKPLFVQLVLENLWSVYENIVVRKDKEKLIKMVESLNVKMTARDLRHTDAKVQLQAFCSQWLPLASTVLDMVCAKLPSPCEISEEKVERLMCPSNQS
;
A
#
# COMPACT_ATOMS: atom_id res chain seq x y z
N HIS A 1 -12.77 -8.60 22.77
CA HIS A 1 -12.01 -9.88 22.87
C HIS A 1 -11.94 -10.57 21.50
N SER A 2 -10.90 -10.31 20.70
CA SER A 2 -10.57 -11.12 19.53
C SER A 2 -9.68 -12.28 19.97
N LYS A 3 -10.27 -13.48 20.06
CA LYS A 3 -9.60 -14.73 20.43
C LYS A 3 -8.61 -15.11 19.31
N THR A 4 -7.32 -15.08 19.63
CA THR A 4 -6.17 -15.62 18.87
C THR A 4 -6.03 -15.11 17.42
N ARG A 5 -4.94 -14.39 17.12
CA ARG A 5 -4.58 -13.93 15.76
C ARG A 5 -4.13 -15.12 14.88
N LYS A 6 -5.05 -16.03 14.52
CA LYS A 6 -4.83 -17.10 13.55
C LYS A 6 -5.50 -16.75 12.23
N VAL A 7 -4.74 -16.74 11.15
CA VAL A 7 -5.28 -16.60 9.79
C VAL A 7 -6.05 -17.87 9.46
N THR A 8 -7.32 -17.73 9.09
CA THR A 8 -8.19 -18.84 8.71
C THR A 8 -8.79 -18.56 7.33
N LYS A 9 -8.90 -19.61 6.52
CA LYS A 9 -9.52 -19.53 5.17
C LYS A 9 -11.05 -19.55 5.28
N GLY A 10 -11.73 -19.15 4.20
CA GLY A 10 -13.20 -19.16 4.11
C GLY A 10 -13.87 -17.93 4.73
N ALA A 11 -13.26 -16.74 4.63
CA ALA A 11 -13.87 -15.50 5.15
C ALA A 11 -15.20 -15.20 4.43
N GLN A 12 -15.22 -15.26 3.09
CA GLN A 12 -16.43 -15.03 2.30
C GLN A 12 -17.51 -16.09 2.55
N GLU A 13 -17.14 -17.38 2.55
CA GLU A 13 -18.07 -18.48 2.85
C GLU A 13 -18.73 -18.37 4.23
N LYS A 14 -18.04 -17.73 5.19
CA LYS A 14 -18.52 -17.51 6.56
C LYS A 14 -19.13 -16.11 6.77
N ALA A 15 -19.38 -15.36 5.69
CA ALA A 15 -19.87 -13.98 5.73
C ALA A 15 -19.02 -13.04 6.62
N LYS A 16 -17.72 -13.32 6.75
CA LYS A 16 -16.75 -12.50 7.48
C LYS A 16 -16.00 -11.59 6.51
N LYS A 17 -15.71 -10.38 6.96
CA LYS A 17 -14.88 -9.45 6.19
C LYS A 17 -13.51 -10.06 5.91
N PRO A 18 -12.98 -10.01 4.68
CA PRO A 18 -11.61 -10.44 4.38
C PRO A 18 -10.57 -9.65 5.20
N LEU A 19 -9.44 -10.28 5.50
CA LEU A 19 -8.35 -9.63 6.26
C LEU A 19 -7.85 -8.36 5.57
N PHE A 20 -7.76 -8.36 4.24
CA PHE A 20 -7.36 -7.18 3.47
C PHE A 20 -8.31 -6.00 3.68
N VAL A 21 -9.62 -6.25 3.75
CA VAL A 21 -10.61 -5.21 4.02
C VAL A 21 -10.40 -4.65 5.43
N GLN A 22 -10.27 -5.52 6.43
CA GLN A 22 -10.15 -5.13 7.84
C GLN A 22 -8.83 -4.40 8.15
N LEU A 23 -7.72 -4.83 7.54
CA LEU A 23 -6.39 -4.36 7.91
C LEU A 23 -5.86 -3.26 6.99
N VAL A 24 -6.36 -3.16 5.75
CA VAL A 24 -5.86 -2.19 4.76
C VAL A 24 -6.95 -1.20 4.35
N LEU A 25 -8.05 -1.68 3.77
CA LEU A 25 -9.06 -0.77 3.19
C LEU A 25 -9.81 0.04 4.24
N GLU A 26 -10.17 -0.56 5.37
CA GLU A 26 -10.83 0.16 6.48
C GLU A 26 -9.91 1.25 7.06
N ASN A 27 -8.61 0.97 7.17
CA ASN A 27 -7.63 1.95 7.61
C ASN A 27 -7.46 3.09 6.59
N LEU A 28 -7.36 2.78 5.28
CA LEU A 28 -7.30 3.78 4.21
C LEU A 28 -8.54 4.69 4.20
N TRP A 29 -9.73 4.08 4.30
CA TRP A 29 -10.98 4.82 4.35
C TRP A 29 -11.05 5.72 5.58
N SER A 30 -10.69 5.20 6.75
CA SER A 30 -10.68 5.98 7.99
C SER A 30 -9.71 7.16 7.89
N VAL A 31 -8.51 6.97 7.37
CA VAL A 31 -7.54 8.07 7.16
C VAL A 31 -8.13 9.13 6.22
N TYR A 32 -8.68 8.71 5.08
CA TYR A 32 -9.32 9.62 4.13
C TYR A 32 -10.48 10.40 4.76
N GLU A 33 -11.37 9.70 5.47
CA GLU A 33 -12.52 10.32 6.15
C GLU A 33 -12.07 11.36 7.19
N ASN A 34 -11.07 11.02 8.01
CA ASN A 34 -10.61 11.92 9.08
C ASN A 34 -9.78 13.09 8.56
N ILE A 35 -9.09 12.97 7.42
CA ILE A 35 -8.32 14.07 6.81
C ILE A 35 -9.20 14.96 5.93
N VAL A 36 -9.98 14.38 5.02
CA VAL A 36 -10.67 15.11 3.94
C VAL A 36 -12.08 15.50 4.34
N VAL A 37 -12.84 14.58 4.95
CA VAL A 37 -14.29 14.75 5.17
C VAL A 37 -14.56 15.42 6.52
N ARG A 38 -14.10 14.81 7.61
CA ARG A 38 -14.40 15.24 8.99
C ARG A 38 -13.38 16.20 9.58
N LYS A 39 -12.13 16.19 9.06
CA LYS A 39 -11.00 16.97 9.58
C LYS A 39 -10.74 16.72 11.08
N ASP A 40 -10.97 15.49 11.54
CA ASP A 40 -10.83 15.04 12.92
C ASP A 40 -9.36 14.68 13.22
N LYS A 41 -8.66 15.65 13.83
CA LYS A 41 -7.22 15.54 14.11
C LYS A 41 -6.91 14.55 15.24
N GLU A 42 -7.80 14.39 16.20
CA GLU A 42 -7.57 13.49 17.33
C GLU A 42 -7.58 12.03 16.89
N LYS A 43 -8.55 11.65 16.05
CA LYS A 43 -8.58 10.31 15.46
C LYS A 43 -7.41 10.06 14.52
N LEU A 44 -6.99 11.08 13.77
CA LEU A 44 -5.81 10.98 12.92
C LEU A 44 -4.56 10.65 13.74
N ILE A 45 -4.31 11.35 14.86
CA ILE A 45 -3.16 11.09 15.74
C ILE A 45 -3.18 9.65 16.27
N LYS A 46 -4.33 9.16 16.75
CA LYS A 46 -4.48 7.77 17.21
C LYS A 46 -4.18 6.75 16.11
N MET A 47 -4.59 7.03 14.86
CA MET A 47 -4.27 6.16 13.73
C MET A 47 -2.78 6.19 13.37
N VAL A 48 -2.16 7.37 13.37
CA VAL A 48 -0.72 7.55 13.14
C VAL A 48 0.07 6.72 14.15
N GLU A 49 -0.31 6.74 15.43
CA GLU A 49 0.29 5.92 16.47
C GLU A 49 0.03 4.42 16.28
N SER A 50 -1.23 4.02 16.04
CA SER A 50 -1.63 2.62 15.87
C SER A 50 -0.97 1.94 14.67
N LEU A 51 -0.81 2.68 13.57
CA LEU A 51 -0.17 2.22 12.34
C LEU A 51 1.33 2.50 12.31
N ASN A 52 1.88 3.06 13.39
CA ASN A 52 3.29 3.41 13.57
C ASN A 52 3.86 4.27 12.42
N VAL A 53 3.06 5.23 11.97
CA VAL A 53 3.40 6.18 10.90
C VAL A 53 4.14 7.37 11.51
N LYS A 54 5.23 7.82 10.89
CA LYS A 54 5.99 8.98 11.36
C LYS A 54 5.53 10.24 10.62
N MET A 55 4.55 10.94 11.17
CA MET A 55 4.15 12.27 10.69
C MET A 55 4.71 13.37 11.59
N THR A 56 5.20 14.46 10.99
CA THR A 56 5.66 15.61 11.78
C THR A 56 4.47 16.46 12.23
N ALA A 57 4.68 17.29 13.27
CA ALA A 57 3.69 18.27 13.69
C ALA A 57 3.33 19.28 12.57
N ARG A 58 4.26 19.53 11.64
CA ARG A 58 4.02 20.37 10.46
C ARG A 58 3.02 19.70 9.53
N ASP A 59 3.21 18.42 9.22
CA ASP A 59 2.31 17.67 8.33
C ASP A 59 0.90 17.61 8.90
N LEU A 60 0.76 17.30 10.20
CA LEU A 60 -0.53 17.22 10.89
C LEU A 60 -1.28 18.56 10.98
N ARG A 61 -0.57 19.68 10.89
CA ARG A 61 -1.15 21.03 10.94
C ARG A 61 -1.40 21.63 9.55
N HIS A 62 -0.94 20.97 8.49
CA HIS A 62 -1.10 21.45 7.13
C HIS A 62 -2.58 21.65 6.78
N THR A 63 -2.91 22.75 6.12
CA THR A 63 -4.30 23.10 5.78
C THR A 63 -4.82 22.36 4.55
N ASP A 64 -3.93 22.01 3.62
CA ASP A 64 -4.26 21.20 2.45
C ASP A 64 -4.35 19.71 2.82
N ALA A 65 -5.55 19.17 2.71
CA ALA A 65 -5.86 17.76 2.98
C ALA A 65 -5.14 16.79 2.05
N LYS A 66 -4.88 17.17 0.79
CA LYS A 66 -4.16 16.32 -0.18
C LYS A 66 -2.71 16.13 0.24
N VAL A 67 -2.07 17.21 0.69
CA VAL A 67 -0.68 17.17 1.20
C VAL A 67 -0.61 16.30 2.45
N GLN A 68 -1.56 16.44 3.39
CA GLN A 68 -1.61 15.58 4.59
C GLN A 68 -1.78 14.10 4.26
N LEU A 69 -2.71 13.78 3.35
CA LEU A 69 -2.98 12.41 2.93
C LEU A 69 -1.75 11.81 2.24
N GLN A 70 -1.09 12.57 1.36
CA GLN A 70 0.14 12.15 0.71
C GLN A 70 1.26 11.88 1.73
N ALA A 71 1.44 12.78 2.72
CA ALA A 71 2.42 12.60 3.78
C ALA A 71 2.15 11.32 4.58
N PHE A 72 0.89 11.09 4.98
CA PHE A 72 0.50 9.86 5.67
C PHE A 72 0.77 8.60 4.83
N CYS A 73 0.25 8.56 3.59
CA CYS A 73 0.35 7.38 2.73
C CYS A 73 1.80 7.08 2.32
N SER A 74 2.62 8.09 2.08
CA SER A 74 4.04 7.90 1.71
C SER A 74 4.86 7.23 2.82
N GLN A 75 4.52 7.49 4.09
CA GLN A 75 5.19 6.89 5.24
C GLN A 75 4.61 5.52 5.59
N TRP A 76 3.29 5.35 5.47
CA TRP A 76 2.63 4.08 5.81
C TRP A 76 2.83 3.01 4.74
N LEU A 77 2.78 3.40 3.47
CA LEU A 77 2.88 2.53 2.30
C LEU A 77 3.87 3.14 1.29
N PRO A 78 5.18 2.98 1.49
CA PRO A 78 6.19 3.50 0.58
C PRO A 78 6.15 2.69 -0.74
N LEU A 79 5.26 3.10 -1.65
CA LEU A 79 4.95 2.39 -2.88
C LEU A 79 6.19 2.28 -3.78
N ALA A 80 6.98 3.36 -3.89
CA ALA A 80 8.14 3.38 -4.76
C ALA A 80 9.20 2.32 -4.38
N SER A 81 9.56 2.25 -3.10
CA SER A 81 10.53 1.25 -2.62
C SER A 81 9.95 -0.16 -2.70
N THR A 82 8.70 -0.35 -2.29
CA THR A 82 8.04 -1.67 -2.33
C THR A 82 7.96 -2.22 -3.75
N VAL A 83 7.64 -1.36 -4.72
CA VAL A 83 7.60 -1.73 -6.14
C VAL A 83 9.01 -2.03 -6.65
N LEU A 84 10.00 -1.22 -6.31
CA LEU A 84 11.39 -1.47 -6.72
C LEU A 84 11.91 -2.80 -6.16
N ASP A 85 11.66 -3.10 -4.89
CA ASP A 85 12.03 -4.36 -4.26
C ASP A 85 11.33 -5.54 -4.94
N MET A 86 10.05 -5.38 -5.27
CA MET A 86 9.29 -6.38 -6.03
C MET A 86 9.86 -6.59 -7.43
N VAL A 87 10.25 -5.53 -8.12
CA VAL A 87 10.93 -5.57 -9.42
C VAL A 87 12.24 -6.34 -9.28
N CYS A 88 13.11 -5.97 -8.34
CA CYS A 88 14.37 -6.67 -8.09
C CYS A 88 14.17 -8.15 -7.72
N ALA A 89 13.09 -8.50 -7.03
CA ALA A 89 12.79 -9.88 -6.65
C ALA A 89 12.17 -10.72 -7.78
N LYS A 90 11.56 -10.10 -8.80
CA LYS A 90 10.81 -10.80 -9.87
C LYS A 90 11.49 -10.72 -11.22
N LEU A 91 12.25 -9.66 -11.50
CA LEU A 91 13.04 -9.56 -12.71
C LEU A 91 14.34 -10.34 -12.52
N PRO A 92 14.62 -11.33 -13.39
CA PRO A 92 15.92 -11.97 -13.42
C PRO A 92 16.99 -10.93 -13.79
N SER A 93 18.25 -11.22 -13.46
CA SER A 93 19.35 -10.38 -13.90
C SER A 93 19.31 -10.22 -15.42
N PRO A 94 19.66 -9.05 -15.98
CA PRO A 94 19.77 -8.88 -17.43
C PRO A 94 20.71 -9.92 -18.09
N CYS A 95 21.70 -10.42 -17.35
CA CYS A 95 22.61 -11.47 -17.81
C CYS A 95 21.97 -12.88 -17.81
N GLU A 96 20.84 -13.05 -17.12
CA GLU A 96 20.07 -14.31 -17.02
C GLU A 96 18.84 -14.30 -17.93
N ILE A 97 18.68 -13.27 -18.77
CA ILE A 97 17.61 -13.23 -19.78
C ILE A 97 17.89 -14.34 -20.80
N SER A 98 16.89 -15.19 -21.06
CA SER A 98 17.02 -16.27 -22.03
C SER A 98 17.21 -15.74 -23.45
N GLU A 99 17.96 -16.46 -24.27
CA GLU A 99 18.16 -16.14 -25.70
C GLU A 99 16.82 -15.96 -26.43
N GLU A 100 15.80 -16.79 -26.14
CA GLU A 100 14.44 -16.63 -26.69
C GLU A 100 13.82 -15.25 -26.37
N LYS A 101 14.04 -14.73 -25.16
CA LYS A 101 13.58 -13.39 -24.79
C LYS A 101 14.40 -12.30 -25.46
N VAL A 102 15.71 -12.49 -25.62
CA VAL A 102 16.59 -11.55 -26.33
C VAL A 102 16.20 -11.47 -27.80
N GLU A 103 15.98 -12.60 -28.47
CA GLU A 103 15.54 -12.66 -29.86
C GLU A 103 14.19 -11.95 -30.06
N ARG A 104 13.20 -12.20 -29.19
CA ARG A 104 11.92 -11.47 -29.23
C ARG A 104 12.03 -9.96 -28.99
N LEU A 105 13.06 -9.51 -28.25
CA LEU A 105 13.28 -8.09 -27.94
C LEU A 105 14.11 -7.38 -29.02
N MET A 106 15.06 -8.08 -29.64
CA MET A 106 16.06 -7.51 -30.56
C MET A 106 15.72 -7.71 -32.04
N CYS A 107 14.99 -8.77 -32.41
CA CYS A 107 14.51 -8.93 -33.77
C CYS A 107 13.15 -8.22 -33.91
N PRO A 108 13.03 -7.17 -34.74
CA PRO A 108 11.71 -6.67 -35.10
C PRO A 108 10.94 -7.81 -35.75
N SER A 109 9.68 -7.97 -35.35
CA SER A 109 8.76 -8.96 -35.92
C SER A 109 8.64 -8.73 -37.43
N ASN A 110 9.51 -9.37 -38.22
CA ASN A 110 9.32 -9.48 -39.66
C ASN A 110 8.18 -10.46 -39.90
N GLN A 111 6.95 -9.99 -39.67
CA GLN A 111 5.77 -10.58 -40.28
C GLN A 111 5.72 -10.06 -41.72
N SER A 112 6.18 -10.91 -42.64
CA SER A 112 5.81 -10.88 -44.06
C SER A 112 4.77 -11.96 -44.32
#